data_AF-A0A7X8MN92-F1
#
_entry.id   AF-A0A7X8MN92-F1
#
_cell.length_a   1.000
_cell.length_b   1.000
_cell.length_c   1.000
_cell.angle_alpha   90.00
_cell.angle_beta   90.00
_cell.angle_gamma   90.00
#
_symmetry.space_group_name_H-M   'P 1'
#
loop_
_entity.id
_entity.type
_entity.pdbx_description
1 polymer ?
#
loop_
_entity_poly.entity_id
_entity_poly.type
_entity_poly.pdbx_seq_one_letter_code
_entity_poly.pdbx_strand_id
1 'polypeptide(L)'
;MTYNKGALSGAVSRTIKGVLIGMIIILPGISGGTVLFALGLYEELMKDLAHLRLMPWLPFAIGTGAGILLSGWVFNWLFMKYTTIILAFLLGCILASIKAVLGKDFYPHPKRMVSLVIGIAAGLVLAGMSDFGTGNVATPGVLSLLVGGALASSTMILPGVPGNLVLIIMGIYEALLHALAELEWMTLIIFAIGAVLGVVGLSNLLDKIYSRHRDILNWLFAGLIIGTGRMMIPANLDNPVLFILVALLGFMLVWKWEIS
;
A
#
# COMPACT_ATOMS: atom_id res chain seq x y z
N MET A 1 -4.88 -34.23 -29.16
CA MET A 1 -4.71 -33.09 -28.23
C MET A 1 -3.99 -31.96 -28.94
N THR A 2 -4.73 -31.11 -29.65
CA THR A 2 -4.18 -29.90 -30.28
C THR A 2 -4.04 -28.83 -29.20
N TYR A 3 -2.83 -28.71 -28.65
CA TYR A 3 -2.48 -27.68 -27.70
C TYR A 3 -2.59 -26.31 -28.38
N ASN A 4 -3.60 -25.51 -27.99
CA ASN A 4 -3.89 -24.23 -28.61
C ASN A 4 -2.79 -23.22 -28.25
N LYS A 5 -1.81 -23.02 -29.15
CA LYS A 5 -0.69 -22.07 -28.97
C LYS A 5 -1.16 -20.65 -28.62
N GLY A 6 -2.36 -20.24 -29.06
CA GLY A 6 -2.94 -18.94 -28.70
C GLY A 6 -3.36 -18.83 -27.24
N ALA A 7 -3.87 -19.91 -26.63
CA ALA A 7 -4.25 -19.94 -25.22
C ALA A 7 -3.02 -19.91 -24.29
N LEU A 8 -1.94 -20.60 -24.68
CA LEU A 8 -0.68 -20.59 -23.94
C LEU A 8 -0.01 -19.20 -24.01
N SER A 9 -0.02 -18.56 -25.18
CA SER A 9 0.51 -17.20 -25.35
C SER A 9 -0.27 -16.18 -24.50
N GLY A 10 -1.59 -16.32 -24.39
CA GLY A 10 -2.42 -15.46 -23.54
C GLY A 10 -2.15 -15.67 -22.04
N ALA A 11 -2.00 -16.93 -21.61
CA ALA A 11 -1.70 -17.27 -20.22
C ALA A 11 -0.33 -16.73 -19.79
N VAL A 12 0.72 -16.93 -20.60
CA VAL A 12 2.07 -16.42 -20.32
C VAL A 12 2.08 -14.90 -20.23
N SER A 13 1.42 -14.21 -21.17
CA SER A 13 1.29 -12.75 -21.14
C SER A 13 0.60 -12.26 -19.86
N ARG A 14 -0.49 -12.93 -19.45
CA ARG A 14 -1.19 -12.60 -18.20
C ARG A 14 -0.34 -12.84 -16.96
N THR A 15 0.45 -13.92 -16.93
CA THR A 15 1.38 -14.18 -15.83
C THR A 15 2.45 -13.11 -15.73
N ILE A 16 3.07 -12.69 -16.83
CA ILE A 16 4.09 -11.61 -16.83
C ILE A 16 3.48 -10.30 -16.31
N LYS A 17 2.29 -9.92 -16.80
CA LYS A 17 1.58 -8.73 -16.29
C LYS A 17 1.25 -8.85 -14.80
N GLY A 18 0.90 -10.06 -14.34
CA GLY A 18 0.71 -10.37 -12.92
C GLY A 18 1.97 -10.12 -12.10
N VAL A 19 3.11 -10.67 -12.53
CA VAL A 19 4.42 -10.46 -11.85
C VAL A 19 4.74 -8.98 -11.72
N LEU A 20 4.58 -8.21 -12.80
CA LEU A 20 4.82 -6.77 -12.79
C LEU A 20 3.89 -6.05 -11.80
N ILE A 21 2.60 -6.37 -11.80
CA ILE A 21 1.66 -5.80 -10.82
C ILE A 21 2.08 -6.17 -9.39
N GLY A 22 2.38 -7.45 -9.14
CA GLY A 22 2.80 -7.92 -7.82
C GLY A 22 4.03 -7.19 -7.28
N MET A 23 4.99 -6.89 -8.15
CA MET A 23 6.17 -6.09 -7.78
C MET A 23 5.84 -4.63 -7.47
N ILE A 24 4.95 -4.02 -8.25
CA ILE A 24 4.63 -2.60 -8.14
C ILE A 24 3.76 -2.30 -6.92
N ILE A 25 2.78 -3.16 -6.60
CA ILE A 25 1.82 -2.91 -5.50
C ILE A 25 2.45 -2.93 -4.10
N ILE A 26 3.67 -3.46 -3.97
CA ILE A 26 4.45 -3.33 -2.74
C ILE A 26 4.84 -1.86 -2.50
N LEU A 27 5.17 -1.10 -3.54
CA LEU A 27 5.59 0.28 -3.38
C LEU A 27 4.44 1.15 -2.85
N PRO A 28 4.64 1.90 -1.74
CA PRO A 28 3.61 2.77 -1.21
C PRO A 28 3.23 3.86 -2.19
N GLY A 29 1.97 4.25 -2.14
CA GLY A 29 1.44 5.32 -2.98
C GLY A 29 1.00 4.90 -4.37
N ILE A 30 1.28 3.66 -4.79
CA ILE A 30 0.80 3.14 -6.08
C ILE A 30 -0.41 2.23 -5.84
N SER A 31 -1.59 2.66 -6.33
CA SER A 31 -2.80 1.83 -6.30
C SER A 31 -2.74 0.71 -7.33
N GLY A 32 -3.02 -0.53 -6.91
CA GLY A 32 -3.12 -1.67 -7.84
C GLY A 32 -4.17 -1.48 -8.92
N GLY A 33 -5.26 -0.75 -8.64
CA GLY A 33 -6.29 -0.39 -9.62
C GLY A 33 -5.75 0.52 -10.73
N THR A 34 -4.93 1.52 -10.38
CA THR A 34 -4.30 2.43 -11.35
C THR A 34 -3.34 1.68 -12.28
N VAL A 35 -2.57 0.73 -11.75
CA VAL A 35 -1.65 -0.10 -12.55
C VAL A 35 -2.43 -1.06 -13.45
N LEU A 36 -3.50 -1.70 -12.93
CA LEU A 36 -4.40 -2.53 -13.73
C LEU A 36 -5.02 -1.75 -14.90
N PHE A 37 -5.42 -0.50 -14.65
CA PHE A 37 -5.98 0.38 -15.67
C PHE A 37 -4.92 0.76 -16.72
N ALA A 38 -3.72 1.16 -16.28
CA ALA A 38 -2.61 1.48 -17.17
C ALA A 38 -2.17 0.29 -18.05
N LEU A 39 -2.28 -0.95 -17.55
CA LEU A 39 -1.99 -2.17 -18.32
C LEU A 39 -3.15 -2.63 -19.22
N GLY A 40 -4.27 -1.90 -19.24
CA GLY A 40 -5.48 -2.21 -20.01
C GLY A 40 -6.23 -3.46 -19.52
N LEU A 41 -5.97 -3.89 -18.28
CA LEU A 41 -6.56 -5.11 -17.70
C LEU A 41 -7.79 -4.82 -16.84
N TYR A 42 -7.97 -3.58 -16.40
CA TYR A 42 -9.01 -3.21 -15.43
C TYR A 42 -10.43 -3.55 -15.88
N GLU A 43 -10.83 -3.09 -17.07
CA GLU A 43 -12.18 -3.29 -17.59
C GLU A 43 -12.52 -4.78 -17.79
N GLU A 44 -11.57 -5.56 -18.32
CA GLU A 44 -11.72 -7.00 -18.53
C GLU A 44 -11.85 -7.73 -17.18
N LEU A 45 -11.00 -7.38 -16.20
CA LEU A 45 -11.01 -7.98 -14.87
C LEU A 45 -12.32 -7.69 -14.14
N MET A 46 -12.77 -6.44 -14.13
CA MET A 46 -13.98 -6.03 -13.44
C MET A 46 -15.23 -6.69 -14.05
N LYS A 47 -15.28 -6.78 -15.39
CA LYS A 47 -16.35 -7.47 -16.09
C LYS A 47 -16.39 -8.96 -15.73
N ASP A 48 -15.25 -9.64 -15.75
CA ASP A 48 -15.19 -11.07 -15.42
C ASP A 48 -15.46 -11.33 -13.94
N LEU A 49 -15.01 -10.45 -13.04
CA LEU A 49 -15.27 -10.52 -11.61
C LEU A 49 -16.78 -10.42 -11.32
N ALA A 50 -17.48 -9.49 -11.98
CA ALA A 50 -18.94 -9.32 -11.85
C ALA A 50 -19.73 -10.57 -12.29
N HIS A 51 -19.19 -11.35 -13.23
CA HIS A 51 -19.78 -12.60 -13.71
C HIS A 51 -19.17 -13.85 -13.05
N LEU A 52 -18.33 -13.68 -12.01
CA LEU A 52 -17.60 -14.75 -11.31
C LEU A 52 -16.75 -15.65 -12.24
N ARG A 53 -16.25 -15.09 -13.35
CA ARG A 53 -15.41 -15.78 -14.34
C ARG A 53 -13.93 -15.68 -13.97
N LEU A 54 -13.53 -16.36 -12.88
CA LEU A 54 -12.18 -16.22 -12.32
C LEU A 54 -11.12 -17.12 -12.98
N MET A 55 -11.51 -18.23 -13.63
CA MET A 55 -10.55 -19.18 -14.21
C MET A 55 -9.57 -18.57 -15.23
N PRO A 56 -9.98 -17.68 -16.14
CA PRO A 56 -9.06 -17.04 -17.08
C PRO A 56 -8.00 -16.14 -16.41
N TRP A 57 -8.24 -15.72 -15.17
CA TRP A 57 -7.38 -14.84 -14.37
C TRP A 57 -6.43 -15.60 -13.44
N LEU A 58 -6.51 -16.93 -13.39
CA LEU A 58 -5.60 -17.74 -12.57
C LEU A 58 -4.11 -17.53 -12.94
N PRO A 59 -3.70 -17.50 -14.22
CA PRO A 59 -2.30 -17.22 -14.57
C PRO A 59 -1.84 -15.84 -14.12
N PHE A 60 -2.73 -14.85 -14.16
CA PHE A 60 -2.48 -13.50 -13.66
C PHE A 60 -2.31 -13.50 -12.13
N ALA A 61 -3.22 -14.14 -11.39
CA ALA A 61 -3.16 -14.24 -9.94
C ALA A 61 -1.88 -14.95 -9.45
N ILE A 62 -1.48 -16.03 -10.13
CA ILE A 62 -0.21 -16.72 -9.87
C ILE A 62 0.97 -15.77 -10.11
N GLY A 63 0.95 -15.04 -11.22
CA GLY A 63 1.96 -14.02 -11.52
C GLY A 63 2.04 -12.97 -10.42
N THR A 64 0.90 -12.41 -10.00
CA THR A 64 0.82 -11.41 -8.92
C THR A 64 1.39 -11.96 -7.62
N GLY A 65 1.02 -13.18 -7.22
CA GLY A 65 1.58 -13.83 -6.04
C GLY A 65 3.10 -14.00 -6.12
N ALA A 66 3.61 -14.47 -7.25
CA ALA A 66 5.05 -14.60 -7.48
C ALA A 66 5.76 -13.23 -7.44
N GLY A 67 5.14 -12.19 -8.02
CA GLY A 67 5.64 -10.82 -7.99
C GLY A 67 5.70 -10.25 -6.57
N ILE A 68 4.67 -10.46 -5.76
CA ILE A 68 4.64 -10.05 -4.34
C ILE A 68 5.73 -10.77 -3.54
N LEU A 69 5.87 -12.08 -3.69
CA LEU A 69 6.89 -12.84 -2.96
C LEU A 69 8.31 -12.39 -3.34
N LEU A 70 8.57 -12.25 -4.64
CA LEU A 70 9.88 -11.84 -5.14
C LEU A 70 10.21 -10.40 -4.71
N SER A 71 9.25 -9.48 -4.81
CA SER A 71 9.45 -8.11 -4.35
C SER A 71 9.56 -8.04 -2.82
N GLY A 72 8.81 -8.83 -2.06
CA GLY A 72 8.95 -8.94 -0.60
C GLY A 72 10.35 -9.37 -0.20
N TRP A 73 10.90 -10.39 -0.86
CA TRP A 73 12.28 -10.84 -0.66
C TRP A 73 13.32 -9.76 -0.99
N VAL A 74 13.21 -9.14 -2.17
CA VAL A 74 14.12 -8.06 -2.58
C VAL A 74 14.03 -6.86 -1.63
N PHE A 75 12.80 -6.48 -1.26
CA PHE A 75 12.56 -5.32 -0.43
C PHE A 75 13.05 -5.55 0.99
N ASN A 76 12.83 -6.73 1.58
CA ASN A 76 13.37 -7.11 2.89
C ASN A 76 14.90 -7.08 2.87
N TRP A 77 15.53 -7.66 1.84
CA TRP A 77 16.99 -7.62 1.69
C TRP A 77 17.53 -6.17 1.58
N LEU A 78 16.85 -5.32 0.81
CA LEU A 78 17.18 -3.90 0.72
C LEU A 78 16.96 -3.17 2.05
N PHE A 79 15.91 -3.50 2.79
CA PHE A 79 15.61 -2.89 4.08
C PHE A 79 16.68 -3.21 5.12
N MET A 80 17.18 -4.45 5.13
CA MET A 80 18.25 -4.88 6.05
C MET A 80 19.61 -4.29 5.70
N LYS A 81 19.91 -4.09 4.41
CA LYS A 81 21.22 -3.60 3.96
C LYS A 81 21.30 -2.07 3.81
N TYR A 82 20.20 -1.44 3.43
CA TYR A 82 20.12 -0.03 3.04
C TYR A 82 18.91 0.67 3.68
N THR A 83 18.67 0.40 4.97
CA THR A 83 17.50 0.90 5.73
C THR A 83 17.26 2.40 5.52
N THR A 84 18.28 3.23 5.73
CA THR A 84 18.17 4.69 5.57
C THR A 84 17.75 5.12 4.16
N ILE A 85 18.23 4.43 3.11
CA ILE A 85 17.89 4.73 1.72
C ILE A 85 16.44 4.33 1.43
N ILE A 86 16.02 3.16 1.91
CA ILE A 86 14.64 2.68 1.71
C ILE A 86 13.65 3.54 2.49
N LEU A 87 13.95 3.91 3.72
CA LEU A 87 13.13 4.83 4.51
C LEU A 87 13.00 6.20 3.85
N ALA A 88 14.09 6.75 3.31
CA ALA A 88 14.06 7.98 2.53
C ALA A 88 13.10 7.86 1.32
N PHE A 89 13.24 6.76 0.56
CA PHE A 89 12.42 6.50 -0.61
C PHE A 89 10.94 6.37 -0.25
N LEU A 90 10.63 5.57 0.77
CA LEU A 90 9.27 5.39 1.29
C LEU A 90 8.67 6.71 1.78
N LEU A 91 9.45 7.55 2.47
CA LEU A 91 9.02 8.88 2.92
C LEU A 91 8.58 9.75 1.74
N GLY A 92 9.38 9.75 0.67
CA GLY A 92 9.04 10.41 -0.58
C GLY A 92 7.69 9.93 -1.15
N CYS A 93 7.54 8.62 -1.27
CA CYS A 93 6.34 8.00 -1.82
C CYS A 93 5.08 8.34 -1.00
N ILE A 94 5.12 8.24 0.33
CA ILE A 94 3.96 8.55 1.17
C ILE A 94 3.58 10.03 1.12
N LEU A 95 4.58 10.93 1.10
CA LEU A 95 4.33 12.37 1.03
C LEU A 95 3.72 12.77 -0.31
N ALA A 96 4.08 12.10 -1.40
CA ALA A 96 3.44 12.30 -2.70
C ALA A 96 1.94 11.95 -2.65
N SER A 97 1.58 10.87 -1.97
CA SER A 97 0.19 10.41 -1.84
C SER A 97 -0.73 11.30 -1.02
N ILE A 98 -0.21 12.30 -0.31
CA ILE A 98 -1.03 13.35 0.29
C ILE A 98 -1.91 14.02 -0.78
N LYS A 99 -1.39 14.19 -2.00
CA LYS A 99 -2.15 14.76 -3.11
C LYS A 99 -3.29 13.85 -3.56
N ALA A 100 -3.04 12.55 -3.78
CA ALA A 100 -4.12 11.61 -4.11
C ALA A 100 -5.22 11.61 -3.04
N VAL A 101 -4.83 11.66 -1.76
CA VAL A 101 -5.77 11.67 -0.64
C VAL A 101 -6.57 12.97 -0.58
N LEU A 102 -5.94 14.13 -0.72
CA LEU A 102 -6.63 15.43 -0.67
C LEU A 102 -7.49 15.70 -1.92
N GLY A 103 -7.14 15.12 -3.06
CA GLY A 103 -7.86 15.32 -4.31
C GLY A 103 -7.74 16.76 -4.85
N LYS A 104 -8.72 17.17 -5.67
CA LYS A 104 -8.72 18.49 -6.34
C LYS A 104 -9.28 19.63 -5.48
N ASP A 105 -9.97 19.31 -4.38
CA ASP A 105 -10.70 20.28 -3.56
C ASP A 105 -9.89 20.78 -2.35
N PHE A 106 -8.74 21.41 -2.64
CA PHE A 106 -7.88 21.98 -1.61
C PHE A 106 -8.37 23.36 -1.15
N TYR A 107 -9.47 23.38 -0.39
CA TYR A 107 -9.96 24.61 0.25
C TYR A 107 -9.85 24.49 1.77
N PRO A 108 -9.00 25.32 2.42
CA PRO A 108 -8.87 25.31 3.87
C PRO A 108 -10.16 25.83 4.51
N HIS A 109 -10.76 24.99 5.36
CA HIS A 109 -11.90 25.34 6.19
C HIS A 109 -11.58 24.96 7.64
N PRO A 110 -12.02 25.71 8.67
CA PRO A 110 -11.66 25.44 10.06
C PRO A 110 -11.85 23.99 10.50
N LYS A 111 -12.98 23.36 10.14
CA LYS A 111 -13.25 21.93 10.42
C LYS A 111 -12.23 20.97 9.78
N ARG A 112 -11.76 21.28 8.57
CA ARG A 112 -10.77 20.49 7.82
C ARG A 112 -9.36 20.67 8.40
N MET A 113 -9.04 21.88 8.86
CA MET A 113 -7.77 22.13 9.54
C MET A 113 -7.71 21.42 10.90
N VAL A 114 -8.81 21.38 11.64
CA VAL A 114 -8.88 20.61 12.89
C VAL A 114 -8.66 19.12 12.62
N SER A 115 -9.28 18.55 11.59
CA SER A 115 -9.05 17.13 11.27
C SER A 115 -7.62 16.85 10.82
N LEU A 116 -6.98 17.76 10.09
CA LEU A 116 -5.56 17.67 9.75
C LEU A 116 -4.67 17.65 11.00
N VAL A 117 -4.89 18.57 11.93
CA VAL A 117 -4.11 18.64 13.18
C VAL A 117 -4.32 17.39 14.03
N ILE A 118 -5.55 16.89 14.14
CA ILE A 118 -5.84 15.62 14.81
C ILE A 118 -5.08 14.47 14.12
N GLY A 119 -5.07 14.44 12.79
CA GLY A 119 -4.34 13.45 12.01
C GLY A 119 -2.83 13.50 12.27
N ILE A 120 -2.23 14.69 12.27
CA ILE A 120 -0.81 14.89 12.57
C ILE A 120 -0.50 14.41 13.98
N ALA A 121 -1.29 14.82 14.97
CA ALA A 121 -1.11 14.40 16.35
C ALA A 121 -1.21 12.88 16.51
N ALA A 122 -2.22 12.25 15.92
CA ALA A 122 -2.38 10.81 15.93
C ALA A 122 -1.20 10.10 15.24
N GLY A 123 -0.77 10.61 14.08
CA GLY A 123 0.37 10.07 13.34
C GLY A 123 1.69 10.17 14.12
N LEU A 124 1.93 11.28 14.83
CA LEU A 124 3.10 11.45 15.69
C LEU A 124 3.07 10.52 16.91
N VAL A 125 1.89 10.29 17.50
CA VAL A 125 1.73 9.31 18.59
C VAL A 125 2.04 7.91 18.08
N LEU A 126 1.46 7.51 16.94
CA LEU A 126 1.76 6.22 16.32
C LEU A 126 3.25 6.09 16.00
N ALA A 127 3.88 7.16 15.50
CA ALA A 127 5.30 7.18 15.17
C ALA A 127 6.21 7.00 16.39
N GLY A 128 5.81 7.55 17.54
CA GLY A 128 6.52 7.34 18.80
C GLY A 128 6.35 5.94 19.40
N MET A 129 5.32 5.20 18.98
CA MET A 129 5.04 3.83 19.44
C MET A 129 5.61 2.76 18.51
N SER A 130 6.00 3.11 17.29
CA SER A 130 6.48 2.16 16.28
C SER A 130 7.99 1.99 16.32
N ASP A 131 8.45 0.74 16.23
CA ASP A 131 9.87 0.40 16.00
C ASP A 131 10.25 0.39 14.51
N PHE A 132 9.41 0.98 13.65
CA PHE A 132 9.59 0.98 12.19
C PHE A 132 10.95 1.58 11.80
N GLY A 133 11.71 0.89 10.96
CA GLY A 133 13.00 1.38 10.49
C GLY A 133 14.15 1.28 11.49
N THR A 134 13.94 0.65 12.65
CA THR A 134 15.00 0.41 13.65
C THR A 134 15.79 -0.88 13.39
N GLY A 135 15.36 -1.71 12.43
CA GLY A 135 15.92 -3.02 12.14
C GLY A 135 15.51 -4.12 13.14
N ASN A 136 14.80 -3.76 14.21
CA ASN A 136 14.17 -4.72 15.12
C ASN A 136 12.74 -4.99 14.66
N VAL A 137 12.58 -6.01 13.81
CA VAL A 137 11.26 -6.43 13.36
C VAL A 137 10.58 -7.22 14.49
N ALA A 138 9.84 -6.53 15.33
CA ALA A 138 8.98 -7.18 16.32
C ALA A 138 7.81 -7.88 15.63
N THR A 139 7.48 -9.10 16.06
CA THR A 139 6.29 -9.81 15.59
C THR A 139 5.03 -9.04 16.00
N PRO A 140 4.22 -8.53 15.05
CA PRO A 140 3.03 -7.78 15.40
C PRO A 140 2.02 -8.68 16.12
N GLY A 141 1.27 -8.11 17.07
CA GLY A 141 0.20 -8.84 17.75
C GLY A 141 -0.87 -9.33 16.77
N VAL A 142 -1.54 -10.43 17.11
CA VAL A 142 -2.63 -11.00 16.29
C VAL A 142 -3.71 -9.97 15.96
N LEU A 143 -4.07 -9.12 16.95
CA LEU A 143 -5.07 -8.08 16.75
C LEU A 143 -4.60 -7.00 15.76
N SER A 144 -3.34 -6.59 15.79
CA SER A 144 -2.83 -5.58 14.85
C SER A 144 -2.76 -6.13 13.43
N LEU A 145 -2.44 -7.41 13.25
CA LEU A 145 -2.48 -8.08 11.94
C LEU A 145 -3.91 -8.20 11.40
N LEU A 146 -4.88 -8.60 12.24
CA LEU A 146 -6.29 -8.69 11.83
C LEU A 146 -6.87 -7.32 11.45
N VAL A 147 -6.68 -6.32 12.32
CA VAL A 147 -7.17 -4.96 12.09
C VAL A 147 -6.44 -4.31 10.91
N GLY A 148 -5.13 -4.53 10.80
CA GLY A 148 -4.32 -4.02 9.70
C GLY A 148 -4.71 -4.61 8.36
N GLY A 149 -4.91 -5.93 8.29
CA GLY A 149 -5.48 -6.59 7.12
C GLY A 149 -6.85 -6.03 6.76
N ALA A 150 -7.74 -5.91 7.75
CA ALA A 150 -9.10 -5.43 7.53
C ALA A 150 -9.15 -3.99 7.02
N LEU A 151 -8.39 -3.07 7.62
CA LEU A 151 -8.33 -1.67 7.22
C LEU A 151 -7.60 -1.50 5.89
N ALA A 152 -6.48 -2.18 5.67
CA ALA A 152 -5.75 -2.09 4.40
C ALA A 152 -6.58 -2.61 3.23
N SER A 153 -7.28 -3.73 3.37
CA SER A 153 -8.10 -4.28 2.29
C SER A 153 -9.36 -3.45 2.02
N SER A 154 -10.01 -2.95 3.06
CA SER A 154 -11.22 -2.13 2.91
C SER A 154 -10.91 -0.72 2.37
N THR A 155 -9.74 -0.16 2.67
CA THR A 155 -9.28 1.11 2.06
C THR A 155 -8.92 0.98 0.59
N MET A 156 -8.50 -0.20 0.11
CA MET A 156 -8.29 -0.42 -1.34
C MET A 156 -9.56 -0.28 -2.18
N ILE A 157 -10.74 -0.35 -1.55
CA ILE A 157 -12.04 -0.11 -2.21
C ILE A 157 -12.34 1.38 -2.29
N LEU A 158 -11.79 2.19 -1.36
CA LEU A 158 -11.99 3.63 -1.36
C LEU A 158 -11.16 4.29 -2.48
N PRO A 159 -11.76 5.16 -3.31
CA PRO A 159 -11.03 5.82 -4.37
C PRO A 159 -10.01 6.81 -3.80
N GLY A 160 -8.74 6.62 -4.14
CA GLY A 160 -7.66 7.56 -3.82
C GLY A 160 -6.87 7.28 -2.54
N VAL A 161 -7.14 6.18 -1.82
CA VAL A 161 -6.35 5.76 -0.65
C VAL A 161 -5.67 4.41 -0.91
N PRO A 162 -4.35 4.38 -1.18
CA PRO A 162 -3.61 3.13 -1.30
C PRO A 162 -3.63 2.31 0.01
N GLY A 163 -4.03 1.04 -0.04
CA GLY A 163 -4.15 0.19 1.16
C GLY A 163 -2.83 -0.06 1.90
N ASN A 164 -1.70 -0.01 1.20
CA ASN A 164 -0.37 -0.14 1.81
C ASN A 164 0.01 1.06 2.69
N LEU A 165 -0.58 2.26 2.47
CA LEU A 165 -0.40 3.40 3.38
C LEU A 165 -0.96 3.11 4.76
N VAL A 166 -2.06 2.35 4.85
CA VAL A 166 -2.64 1.96 6.14
C VAL A 166 -1.68 1.07 6.92
N LEU A 167 -1.03 0.12 6.24
CA LEU A 167 -0.04 -0.78 6.87
C LEU A 167 1.16 -0.01 7.42
N ILE A 168 1.60 1.00 6.67
CA ILE A 168 2.67 1.92 7.09
C ILE A 168 2.22 2.75 8.28
N ILE A 169 1.04 3.35 8.23
CA ILE A 169 0.46 4.14 9.33
C ILE A 169 0.35 3.30 10.61
N MET A 170 -0.01 2.02 10.47
CA MET A 170 -0.09 1.08 11.57
C MET A 170 1.28 0.52 12.02
N GLY A 171 2.37 0.83 11.33
CA GLY A 171 3.71 0.37 11.66
C GLY A 171 3.96 -1.13 11.42
N ILE A 172 3.05 -1.84 10.76
CA ILE A 172 3.14 -3.30 10.53
C ILE A 172 3.68 -3.66 9.14
N TYR A 173 3.97 -2.66 8.31
CA TYR A 173 4.41 -2.87 6.93
C TYR A 173 5.76 -3.62 6.84
N GLU A 174 6.76 -3.24 7.64
CA GLU A 174 8.07 -3.92 7.68
C GLU A 174 7.93 -5.39 8.10
N ALA A 175 7.11 -5.67 9.13
CA ALA A 175 6.83 -7.03 9.57
C ALA A 175 6.13 -7.88 8.50
N LEU A 176 5.23 -7.30 7.71
CA LEU A 176 4.60 -8.02 6.60
C LEU A 176 5.60 -8.31 5.46
N LEU A 177 6.53 -7.40 5.17
CA LEU A 177 7.60 -7.65 4.21
C LEU A 177 8.54 -8.77 4.67
N HIS A 178 8.89 -8.76 5.95
CA HIS A 178 9.68 -9.84 6.57
C HIS A 178 8.93 -11.17 6.47
N ALA A 179 7.65 -11.20 6.84
CA ALA A 179 6.82 -12.40 6.76
C ALA A 179 6.66 -12.91 5.31
N LEU A 180 6.61 -12.03 4.31
CA LEU A 180 6.62 -12.42 2.90
C LEU A 180 7.97 -13.01 2.47
N ALA A 181 9.08 -12.41 2.89
CA ALA A 181 10.44 -12.83 2.54
C ALA A 181 10.79 -14.20 3.15
N GLU A 182 10.43 -14.42 4.41
CA GLU A 182 10.68 -15.65 5.18
C GLU A 182 9.54 -16.68 5.08
N LEU A 183 8.47 -16.37 4.34
CA LEU A 183 7.27 -17.19 4.21
C LEU A 183 6.68 -17.60 5.57
N GLU A 184 6.55 -16.63 6.49
CA GLU A 184 5.91 -16.83 7.79
C GLU A 184 4.40 -17.01 7.65
N TRP A 185 3.99 -18.23 7.30
CA TRP A 185 2.60 -18.57 6.98
C TRP A 185 1.60 -18.16 8.06
N MET A 186 1.98 -18.21 9.34
CA MET A 186 1.08 -17.81 10.43
C MET A 186 0.71 -16.32 10.33
N THR A 187 1.71 -15.45 10.21
CA THR A 187 1.54 -14.00 10.06
C THR A 187 0.72 -13.67 8.81
N LEU A 188 1.05 -14.31 7.69
CA LEU A 188 0.37 -14.11 6.41
C LEU A 188 -1.09 -14.57 6.43
N ILE A 189 -1.39 -15.72 7.05
CA ILE A 189 -2.75 -16.25 7.17
C ILE A 189 -3.60 -15.36 8.07
N ILE A 190 -3.09 -14.91 9.22
CA ILE A 190 -3.81 -14.00 10.13
C ILE A 190 -4.12 -12.69 9.40
N PHE A 191 -3.14 -12.12 8.72
CA PHE A 191 -3.33 -10.93 7.89
C PHE A 191 -4.39 -11.16 6.80
N ALA A 192 -4.33 -12.29 6.09
CA ALA A 192 -5.28 -12.62 5.04
C ALA A 192 -6.72 -12.79 5.56
N ILE A 193 -6.89 -13.40 6.75
CA ILE A 193 -8.19 -13.48 7.43
C ILE A 193 -8.71 -12.07 7.71
N GLY A 194 -7.87 -11.20 8.28
CA GLY A 194 -8.19 -9.80 8.49
C GLY A 194 -8.62 -9.11 7.20
N ALA A 195 -7.87 -9.31 6.11
CA ALA A 195 -8.17 -8.74 4.80
C ALA A 195 -9.53 -9.18 4.26
N VAL A 196 -9.87 -10.47 4.36
CA VAL A 196 -11.18 -11.00 3.93
C VAL A 196 -12.31 -10.39 4.78
N LEU A 197 -12.14 -10.34 6.10
CA LEU A 197 -13.11 -9.70 7.00
C LEU A 197 -13.29 -8.21 6.69
N GLY A 198 -12.22 -7.51 6.33
CA GLY A 198 -12.27 -6.12 5.89
C GLY A 198 -13.10 -5.95 4.62
N VAL A 199 -12.83 -6.75 3.59
CA VAL A 199 -13.54 -6.68 2.31
C VAL A 199 -15.02 -6.99 2.47
N VAL A 200 -15.38 -8.00 3.27
CA VAL A 200 -16.78 -8.43 3.42
C VAL A 200 -17.54 -7.57 4.42
N GLY A 201 -16.93 -7.27 5.56
CA GLY A 201 -17.62 -6.64 6.70
C GLY A 201 -17.44 -5.12 6.79
N LEU A 202 -16.26 -4.61 6.44
CA LEU A 202 -15.89 -3.22 6.72
C LEU A 202 -16.05 -2.29 5.50
N SER A 203 -15.99 -2.82 4.28
CA SER A 203 -16.07 -2.04 3.03
C SER A 203 -17.30 -1.16 2.95
N ASN A 204 -18.49 -1.72 3.22
CA ASN A 204 -19.75 -0.97 3.16
C ASN A 204 -19.81 0.14 4.22
N LEU A 205 -19.25 -0.11 5.41
CA LEU A 205 -19.22 0.88 6.48
C LEU A 205 -18.27 2.03 6.13
N LEU A 206 -17.06 1.71 5.66
CA LEU A 206 -16.09 2.72 5.28
C LEU A 206 -16.56 3.51 4.07
N ASP A 207 -17.16 2.88 3.06
CA ASP A 207 -17.75 3.58 1.92
C ASP A 207 -18.85 4.56 2.36
N LYS A 208 -19.72 4.16 3.30
CA LYS A 208 -20.76 5.04 3.85
C LYS A 208 -20.21 6.20 4.67
N ILE A 209 -19.17 5.98 5.48
CA ILE A 209 -18.53 7.04 6.27
C ILE A 209 -17.77 7.99 5.33
N TYR A 210 -17.05 7.43 4.36
CA TYR A 210 -16.23 8.16 3.41
C TYR A 210 -17.06 8.99 2.44
N SER A 211 -18.15 8.46 1.89
CA SER A 211 -19.09 9.24 1.06
C SER A 211 -19.74 10.41 1.80
N ARG A 212 -19.97 10.29 3.12
CA ARG A 212 -20.60 11.34 3.92
C ARG A 212 -19.62 12.39 4.47
N HIS A 213 -18.38 12.01 4.79
CA HIS A 213 -17.39 12.86 5.44
C HIS A 213 -16.07 12.94 4.68
N ARG A 214 -16.10 12.75 3.36
CA ARG A 214 -14.94 12.68 2.47
C ARG A 214 -13.90 13.76 2.76
N ASP A 215 -14.34 15.01 2.81
CA ASP A 215 -13.46 16.16 3.04
C ASP A 215 -12.73 16.08 4.38
N ILE A 216 -13.43 15.69 5.45
CA ILE A 216 -12.85 15.63 6.80
C ILE A 216 -11.84 14.48 6.88
N LEU A 217 -12.19 13.31 6.31
CA LEU A 217 -11.32 12.14 6.28
C LEU A 217 -10.08 12.35 5.42
N ASN A 218 -10.21 12.99 4.27
CA ASN A 218 -9.07 13.29 3.41
C ASN A 218 -8.03 14.15 4.14
N TRP A 219 -8.48 15.18 4.85
CA TRP A 219 -7.59 16.02 5.66
C TRP A 219 -7.05 15.27 6.88
N LEU A 220 -7.83 14.39 7.50
CA LEU A 220 -7.38 13.51 8.58
C LEU A 220 -6.27 12.56 8.10
N PHE A 221 -6.47 11.88 6.97
CA PHE A 221 -5.49 10.97 6.36
C PHE A 221 -4.23 11.71 5.91
N ALA A 222 -4.37 12.89 5.29
CA ALA A 222 -3.23 13.74 4.96
C ALA A 222 -2.41 14.09 6.22
N GLY A 223 -3.10 14.44 7.32
CA GLY A 223 -2.45 14.70 8.60
C GLY A 223 -1.75 13.47 9.17
N LEU A 224 -2.40 12.31 9.12
CA LEU A 224 -1.83 11.02 9.52
C LEU A 224 -0.57 10.71 8.74
N ILE A 225 -0.58 10.85 7.42
CA ILE A 225 0.60 10.63 6.55
C ILE A 225 1.75 11.57 6.93
N ILE A 226 1.46 12.86 7.17
CA ILE A 226 2.47 13.83 7.61
C ILE A 226 3.06 13.42 8.98
N GLY A 227 2.19 13.06 9.93
CA GLY A 227 2.61 12.68 11.27
C GLY A 227 3.42 11.38 11.30
N THR A 228 2.95 10.34 10.61
CA THR A 228 3.66 9.04 10.52
C THR A 228 4.91 9.11 9.65
N GLY A 229 5.06 10.12 8.79
CA GLY A 229 6.32 10.39 8.10
C GLY A 229 7.53 10.49 9.04
N ARG A 230 7.31 10.85 10.32
CA ARG A 230 8.36 10.82 11.35
C ARG A 230 8.95 9.42 11.59
N MET A 231 8.18 8.35 11.39
CA MET A 231 8.64 6.95 11.49
C MET A 231 9.76 6.65 10.51
N MET A 232 9.79 7.34 9.37
CA MET A 232 10.72 7.07 8.28
C MET A 232 11.98 7.94 8.34
N ILE A 233 12.14 8.74 9.39
CA ILE A 233 13.33 9.56 9.59
C ILE A 233 14.18 8.91 10.70
N PRO A 234 15.30 8.26 10.36
CA PRO A 234 16.21 7.70 11.34
C PRO A 234 16.73 8.78 12.31
N ALA A 235 17.01 8.39 13.55
CA ALA A 235 17.56 9.31 14.56
C ALA A 235 18.97 9.82 14.21
N ASN A 236 19.77 8.99 13.55
CA ASN A 236 21.11 9.33 13.07
C ASN A 236 21.13 9.23 11.54
N LEU A 237 21.46 10.34 10.86
CA LEU A 237 21.57 10.40 9.40
C LEU A 237 23.05 10.50 9.03
N ASP A 238 23.61 9.43 8.47
CA ASP A 238 25.01 9.43 7.98
C ASP A 238 25.21 10.45 6.86
N ASN A 239 24.22 10.58 5.96
CA ASN A 239 24.23 11.54 4.85
C ASN A 239 22.84 12.14 4.62
N PRO A 240 22.57 13.34 5.18
CA PRO A 240 21.26 13.98 5.05
C PRO A 240 20.95 14.44 3.61
N VAL A 241 21.97 14.77 2.82
CA VAL A 241 21.78 15.18 1.41
C VAL A 241 21.30 14.00 0.57
N LEU A 242 21.93 12.84 0.73
CA LEU A 242 21.51 11.62 0.05
C LEU A 242 20.09 11.24 0.45
N PHE A 243 19.74 11.34 1.74
CA PHE A 243 18.38 11.08 2.23
C PHE A 243 17.35 11.97 1.51
N ILE A 244 17.58 13.28 1.45
CA ILE A 244 16.67 14.21 0.78
C ILE A 244 16.55 13.89 -0.71
N LEU A 245 17.66 13.61 -1.40
CA LEU A 245 17.65 13.27 -2.82
C LEU A 245 16.85 12.00 -3.10
N VAL A 246 17.01 10.96 -2.29
CA VAL A 246 16.26 9.71 -2.43
C VAL A 246 14.78 9.89 -2.08
N ALA A 247 14.45 10.69 -1.07
CA ALA A 247 13.07 11.06 -0.78
C ALA A 247 12.43 11.84 -1.93
N LEU A 248 13.15 12.78 -2.56
CA LEU A 248 12.65 13.48 -3.75
C LEU A 248 12.44 12.52 -4.93
N LEU A 249 13.31 11.53 -5.12
CA LEU A 249 13.12 10.50 -6.14
C LEU A 249 11.85 9.68 -5.91
N GLY A 250 11.62 9.20 -4.68
CA GLY A 250 10.39 8.50 -4.31
C GLY A 250 9.14 9.36 -4.53
N PHE A 251 9.22 10.63 -4.12
CA PHE A 251 8.14 11.60 -4.32
C PHE A 251 7.82 11.80 -5.80
N MET A 252 8.82 12.05 -6.64
CA MET A 252 8.62 12.26 -8.08
C MET A 252 8.05 11.03 -8.79
N LEU A 253 8.43 9.83 -8.34
CA LEU A 253 7.95 8.57 -8.90
C LEU A 253 6.44 8.43 -8.69
N VAL A 254 5.95 8.58 -7.47
CA VAL A 254 4.52 8.45 -7.15
C VAL A 254 3.72 9.64 -7.68
N TRP A 255 4.25 10.85 -7.57
CA TRP A 255 3.56 12.07 -7.99
C TRP A 255 3.16 12.06 -9.48
N LYS A 256 3.96 11.43 -10.35
CA LYS A 256 3.63 11.31 -11.77
C LYS A 256 2.44 10.38 -12.03
N TRP A 257 2.31 9.31 -11.26
CA TRP A 257 1.29 8.27 -11.45
C TRP A 257 -0.08 8.66 -10.87
N GLU A 258 -0.12 9.58 -9.90
CA GLU A 258 -1.38 10.08 -9.34
C GLU A 258 -2.03 11.21 -10.16
N ILE A 259 -1.37 11.68 -11.24
CA ILE A 259 -1.82 12.83 -12.06
C ILE A 259 -2.49 12.40 -13.37
N SER A 260 -2.27 11.16 -13.82
CA SER A 260 -2.86 10.56 -15.02
C SER A 260 -4.18 9.87 -14.74
#